data_AF-A0A973EXW5-F1
#
_entry.id   AF-A0A973EXW5-F1
#
_cell.length_a   1.000
_cell.length_b   1.000
_cell.length_c   1.000
_cell.angle_alpha   90.00
_cell.angle_beta   90.00
_cell.angle_gamma   90.00
#
_symmetry.space_group_name_H-M   'P 1'
#
loop_
_entity.id
_entity.type
_entity.pdbx_description
1 polymer ?
#
loop_
_entity_poly.entity_id
_entity_poly.type
_entity_poly.pdbx_seq_one_letter_code
_entity_poly.pdbx_strand_id
1 'polypeptide(L)'
;MLLHQQFVRMAKKYAKKLAIIDKTTGRSIDYSTALIGSLILCSRFRKYDEGFIGVMIPTSAGCALVSAAALMSGKIPVMINYSTGAEANARYAQKKCRFKTIIASKALLEKIGCPVIEGMIMIEDIMASVKTGEKLLAALKSKLPAGLLLNSLHKGNEDDPAVILFTSGSEKDPKAVPLSHKNISSNIDGFSEYVGITSEDKLLANLVFFHVFGLTVNLWVPFYHGMTSVTYANPLDFQTICKIAREEQPTLMVGTPSFFWGYLQKSEPGDFKSLRLMIAGADKCPDALRAGFKEKHGVTLLEGYGATETSPVISVNTHEFNRPGSTGKVLPNIQVRIENF
;
A
#
# COMPACT_ATOMS: atom_id res chain seq x y z
N MET A 1 13.54 0.71 11.46
CA MET A 1 14.14 -0.10 10.36
C MET A 1 13.76 0.49 9.00
N LEU A 2 14.67 0.50 8.00
CA LEU A 2 14.33 0.96 6.65
C LEU A 2 13.41 -0.04 5.90
N LEU A 3 12.29 0.46 5.37
CA LEU A 3 11.23 -0.35 4.75
C LEU A 3 11.72 -1.18 3.57
N HIS A 4 12.50 -0.60 2.65
CA HIS A 4 13.03 -1.33 1.49
C HIS A 4 14.04 -2.41 1.89
N GLN A 5 14.80 -2.19 2.95
CA GLN A 5 15.71 -3.21 3.46
C GLN A 5 14.94 -4.38 4.08
N GLN A 6 13.84 -4.09 4.79
CA GLN A 6 12.96 -5.14 5.29
C GLN A 6 12.30 -5.93 4.17
N PHE A 7 11.79 -5.25 3.13
CA PHE A 7 11.30 -5.91 1.93
C PHE A 7 12.35 -6.84 1.31
N VAL A 8 13.62 -6.42 1.20
CA VAL A 8 14.69 -7.28 0.70
C VAL A 8 14.92 -8.50 1.60
N ARG A 9 14.90 -8.34 2.93
CA ARG A 9 15.02 -9.46 3.87
C ARG A 9 13.87 -10.47 3.70
N MET A 10 12.63 -9.97 3.63
CA MET A 10 11.45 -10.83 3.41
C MET A 10 11.48 -11.50 2.05
N ALA A 11 11.89 -10.77 1.01
CA ALA A 11 11.98 -11.33 -0.32
C ALA A 11 13.02 -12.45 -0.44
N LYS A 12 14.11 -12.36 0.34
CA LYS A 12 15.11 -13.43 0.46
C LYS A 12 14.58 -14.61 1.26
N LYS A 13 13.93 -14.35 2.39
CA LYS A 13 13.39 -15.38 3.29
C LYS A 13 12.28 -16.19 2.62
N TYR A 14 11.39 -15.52 1.89
CA TYR A 14 10.18 -16.10 1.29
C TYR A 14 10.27 -16.19 -0.25
N ALA A 15 11.46 -16.35 -0.81
CA ALA A 15 11.73 -16.19 -2.26
C ALA A 15 10.74 -16.91 -3.21
N LYS A 16 10.29 -18.12 -2.85
CA LYS A 16 9.36 -18.95 -3.66
C LYS A 16 7.88 -18.72 -3.35
N LYS A 17 7.56 -17.97 -2.29
CA LYS A 17 6.19 -17.67 -1.91
C LYS A 17 5.63 -16.58 -2.83
N LEU A 18 4.36 -16.70 -3.20
CA LEU A 18 3.65 -15.64 -3.92
C LEU A 18 3.69 -14.35 -3.08
N ALA A 19 4.24 -13.28 -3.65
CA ALA A 19 4.26 -11.97 -3.03
C ALA A 19 3.01 -11.18 -3.43
N ILE A 20 2.68 -11.18 -4.72
CA ILE A 20 1.55 -10.41 -5.26
C ILE A 20 0.78 -11.26 -6.28
N ILE A 21 -0.54 -11.30 -6.10
CA ILE A 21 -1.52 -11.78 -7.09
C ILE A 21 -2.26 -10.54 -7.59
N ASP A 22 -1.91 -10.05 -8.77
CA ASP A 22 -2.46 -8.82 -9.33
C ASP A 22 -3.66 -9.14 -10.22
N LYS A 23 -4.87 -8.94 -9.66
CA LYS A 23 -6.13 -9.23 -10.35
C LYS A 23 -6.49 -8.18 -11.39
N THR A 24 -5.83 -7.02 -11.40
CA THR A 24 -5.99 -6.01 -12.45
C THR A 24 -5.24 -6.40 -13.72
N THR A 25 -4.05 -6.99 -13.57
CA THR A 25 -3.23 -7.42 -14.73
C THR A 25 -3.34 -8.92 -15.04
N GLY A 26 -3.94 -9.70 -14.15
CA GLY A 26 -4.03 -11.16 -14.26
C GLY A 26 -2.70 -11.88 -14.01
N ARG A 27 -1.70 -11.19 -13.42
CA ARG A 27 -0.35 -11.73 -13.20
C ARG A 27 -0.09 -11.96 -11.72
N SER A 28 0.61 -13.05 -11.42
CA SER A 28 1.12 -13.34 -10.08
C SER A 28 2.64 -13.38 -10.10
N ILE A 29 3.27 -12.85 -9.05
CA ILE A 29 4.72 -12.87 -8.88
C ILE A 29 5.08 -13.37 -7.48
N ASP A 30 6.13 -14.18 -7.41
CA ASP A 30 6.77 -14.54 -6.15
C ASP A 30 7.71 -13.44 -5.65
N TYR A 31 8.20 -13.60 -4.43
CA TYR A 31 9.12 -12.63 -3.82
C TYR A 31 10.46 -12.52 -4.55
N SER A 32 10.96 -13.61 -5.15
CA SER A 32 12.16 -13.58 -5.99
C SER A 32 11.97 -12.67 -7.21
N THR A 33 10.86 -12.84 -7.91
CA THR A 33 10.48 -12.04 -9.08
C THR A 33 10.21 -10.59 -8.70
N ALA A 34 9.53 -10.35 -7.57
CA ALA A 34 9.32 -9.02 -7.03
C ALA A 34 10.66 -8.31 -6.75
N LEU A 35 11.61 -8.99 -6.08
CA LEU A 35 12.92 -8.43 -5.81
C LEU A 35 13.70 -8.11 -7.09
N ILE A 36 13.67 -8.99 -8.10
CA ILE A 36 14.31 -8.74 -9.40
C ILE A 36 13.69 -7.51 -10.07
N GLY A 37 12.36 -7.42 -10.10
CA GLY A 37 11.64 -6.27 -10.65
C GLY A 37 12.03 -4.96 -9.97
N SER A 38 12.07 -4.94 -8.64
CA SER A 38 12.49 -3.77 -7.86
C SER A 38 13.97 -3.42 -8.07
N LEU A 39 14.87 -4.38 -8.27
CA LEU A 39 16.28 -4.13 -8.58
C LEU A 39 16.50 -3.51 -9.97
N ILE A 40 15.71 -3.95 -10.96
CA ILE A 40 15.71 -3.36 -12.30
C ILE A 40 15.25 -1.91 -12.23
N LEU A 41 14.10 -1.66 -11.59
CA LEU A 41 13.55 -0.32 -11.40
C LEU A 41 14.50 0.58 -10.60
N CYS A 42 15.09 0.07 -9.52
CA CYS A 42 16.10 0.78 -8.72
C CYS A 42 17.28 1.26 -9.60
N SER A 43 17.78 0.38 -10.47
CA SER A 43 18.87 0.71 -11.39
C SER A 43 18.48 1.79 -12.42
N ARG A 44 17.21 1.84 -12.83
CA ARG A 44 16.68 2.90 -13.70
C ARG A 44 16.48 4.20 -12.95
N PHE A 45 15.95 4.15 -11.73
CA PHE A 45 15.66 5.33 -10.93
C PHE A 45 16.92 6.06 -10.47
N ARG A 46 18.07 5.37 -10.32
CA ARG A 46 19.37 6.03 -10.09
C ARG A 46 19.79 7.02 -11.19
N LYS A 47 19.17 6.97 -12.37
CA LYS A 47 19.46 7.89 -13.49
C LYS A 47 18.62 9.17 -13.46
N TYR A 48 17.57 9.22 -12.63
CA TYR A 48 16.75 10.41 -12.44
C TYR A 48 17.27 11.24 -11.27
N ASP A 49 16.81 12.49 -11.18
CA ASP A 49 17.20 13.44 -10.14
C ASP A 49 17.09 12.86 -8.72
N GLU A 50 17.98 13.29 -7.83
CA GLU A 50 17.96 12.90 -6.42
C GLU A 50 16.76 13.51 -5.67
N GLY A 51 16.46 13.00 -4.47
CA GLY A 51 15.36 13.48 -3.66
C GLY A 51 14.03 12.81 -4.01
N PHE A 52 13.05 13.58 -4.47
CA PHE A 52 11.67 13.11 -4.63
C PHE A 52 11.38 12.51 -6.00
N ILE A 53 10.53 11.47 -6.03
CA ILE A 53 9.98 10.91 -7.26
C ILE A 53 8.47 10.73 -7.13
N GLY A 54 7.70 11.30 -8.05
CA GLY A 54 6.26 11.14 -8.06
C GLY A 54 5.84 9.72 -8.42
N VAL A 55 4.81 9.20 -7.78
CA VAL A 55 4.21 7.91 -8.10
C VAL A 55 2.72 8.10 -8.35
N MET A 56 2.30 7.86 -9.59
CA MET A 56 0.92 7.94 -10.03
C MET A 56 0.54 6.66 -10.77
N ILE A 57 0.52 5.56 -10.01
CA ILE A 57 0.22 4.21 -10.50
C ILE A 57 -0.88 3.64 -9.61
N PRO A 58 -1.89 2.97 -10.17
CA PRO A 58 -2.96 2.41 -9.35
C PRO A 58 -2.45 1.26 -8.49
N THR A 59 -3.19 0.93 -7.43
CA THR A 59 -2.94 -0.26 -6.59
C THR A 59 -2.75 -1.50 -7.46
N SER A 60 -1.52 -2.02 -7.48
CA SER A 60 -1.04 -3.05 -8.39
C SER A 60 0.33 -3.55 -7.95
N ALA A 61 0.80 -4.64 -8.56
CA ALA A 61 2.19 -5.07 -8.45
C ALA A 61 3.14 -3.96 -8.91
N GLY A 62 2.81 -3.25 -10.00
CA GLY A 62 3.63 -2.16 -10.53
C GLY A 62 3.87 -1.04 -9.51
N CYS A 63 2.82 -0.56 -8.85
CA CYS A 63 2.93 0.49 -7.84
C CYS A 63 3.75 0.04 -6.62
N ALA A 64 3.56 -1.22 -6.19
CA ALA A 64 4.31 -1.80 -5.09
C ALA A 64 5.82 -1.88 -5.38
N LEU A 65 6.19 -2.39 -6.56
CA LEU A 65 7.59 -2.53 -6.98
C LEU A 65 8.25 -1.16 -7.21
N VAL A 66 7.53 -0.19 -7.77
CA VAL A 66 8.01 1.20 -7.94
C VAL A 66 8.27 1.87 -6.59
N SER A 67 7.37 1.69 -5.63
CA SER A 67 7.53 2.26 -4.27
C SER A 67 8.75 1.69 -3.56
N ALA A 68 8.95 0.36 -3.62
CA ALA A 68 10.15 -0.28 -3.08
C ALA A 68 11.42 0.18 -3.83
N ALA A 69 11.38 0.24 -5.17
CA ALA A 69 12.51 0.63 -5.99
C ALA A 69 12.94 2.10 -5.78
N ALA A 70 12.00 3.01 -5.55
CA ALA A 70 12.28 4.40 -5.20
C ALA A 70 13.18 4.46 -3.97
N LEU A 71 12.76 3.84 -2.88
CA LEU A 71 13.51 3.78 -1.63
C LEU A 71 14.85 3.04 -1.78
N MET A 72 14.88 1.92 -2.51
CA MET A 72 16.12 1.19 -2.82
C MET A 72 17.15 2.05 -3.58
N SER A 73 16.68 3.01 -4.37
CA SER A 73 17.50 3.95 -5.14
C SER A 73 17.86 5.24 -4.41
N GLY A 74 17.35 5.44 -3.19
CA GLY A 74 17.56 6.67 -2.41
C GLY A 74 16.61 7.81 -2.75
N LYS A 75 15.50 7.49 -3.42
CA LYS A 75 14.44 8.46 -3.72
C LYS A 75 13.27 8.29 -2.78
N ILE A 76 12.64 9.41 -2.46
CA ILE A 76 11.47 9.47 -1.60
C ILE A 76 10.22 9.52 -2.49
N PRO A 77 9.35 8.49 -2.48
CA PRO A 77 8.14 8.50 -3.26
C PRO A 77 7.18 9.60 -2.79
N VAL A 78 6.64 10.37 -3.73
CA VAL A 78 5.56 11.33 -3.53
C VAL A 78 4.31 10.74 -4.16
N MET A 79 3.37 10.27 -3.35
CA MET A 79 2.19 9.59 -3.88
C MET A 79 1.16 10.60 -4.38
N ILE A 80 0.77 10.47 -5.65
CA ILE A 80 -0.11 11.43 -6.32
C ILE A 80 -1.54 10.87 -6.32
N ASN A 81 -2.47 11.65 -5.77
CA ASN A 81 -3.89 11.35 -5.85
C ASN A 81 -4.38 11.51 -7.30
N TYR A 82 -4.82 10.40 -7.88
CA TYR A 82 -5.37 10.33 -9.23
C TYR A 82 -6.89 10.17 -9.27
N SER A 83 -7.57 10.10 -8.12
CA SER A 83 -9.03 9.90 -8.06
C SER A 83 -9.82 11.17 -8.38
N THR A 84 -9.27 12.34 -8.06
CA THR A 84 -9.89 13.64 -8.37
C THR A 84 -8.80 14.64 -8.77
N GLY A 85 -8.98 15.36 -9.88
CA GLY A 85 -8.05 16.41 -10.30
C GLY A 85 -6.61 15.93 -10.53
N ALA A 86 -6.41 14.74 -11.12
CA ALA A 86 -5.11 14.09 -11.24
C ALA A 86 -4.01 14.98 -11.85
N GLU A 87 -4.32 15.69 -12.94
CA GLU A 87 -3.37 16.63 -13.57
C GLU A 87 -2.95 17.75 -12.61
N ALA A 88 -3.94 18.40 -11.98
CA ALA A 88 -3.70 19.50 -11.05
C ALA A 88 -2.90 19.02 -9.83
N ASN A 89 -3.22 17.85 -9.29
CA ASN A 89 -2.50 17.25 -8.16
C ASN A 89 -1.05 16.92 -8.53
N ALA A 90 -0.81 16.40 -9.73
CA ALA A 90 0.53 16.07 -10.20
C ALA A 90 1.40 17.35 -10.33
N ARG A 91 0.87 18.40 -10.97
CA ARG A 91 1.55 19.71 -11.09
C ARG A 91 1.77 20.36 -9.73
N TYR A 92 0.76 20.29 -8.85
CA TYR A 92 0.86 20.82 -7.49
C TYR A 92 1.95 20.12 -6.70
N ALA A 93 2.01 18.78 -6.75
CA ALA A 93 3.04 18.01 -6.07
C ALA A 93 4.45 18.36 -6.57
N GLN A 94 4.65 18.41 -7.90
CA GLN A 94 5.93 18.84 -8.50
C GLN A 94 6.36 20.23 -8.00
N LYS A 95 5.44 21.20 -7.99
CA LYS A 95 5.71 22.56 -7.52
C LYS A 95 5.99 22.61 -6.02
N LYS A 96 5.16 21.96 -5.20
CA LYS A 96 5.23 22.00 -3.73
C LYS A 96 6.48 21.30 -3.20
N CYS A 97 6.81 20.13 -3.76
CA CYS A 97 7.95 19.31 -3.35
C CYS A 97 9.21 19.54 -4.21
N ARG A 98 9.14 20.40 -5.23
CA ARG A 98 10.25 20.79 -6.11
C ARG A 98 10.94 19.59 -6.79
N PHE A 99 10.16 18.77 -7.47
CA PHE A 99 10.67 17.64 -8.26
C PHE A 99 10.07 17.59 -9.65
N LYS A 100 10.75 16.91 -10.58
CA LYS A 100 10.31 16.79 -11.98
C LYS A 100 9.70 15.43 -12.30
N THR A 101 10.39 14.35 -11.97
CA THR A 101 10.01 13.01 -12.45
C THR A 101 8.78 12.46 -11.74
N ILE A 102 7.77 12.02 -12.51
CA ILE A 102 6.63 11.25 -12.04
C ILE A 102 6.61 9.92 -12.79
N ILE A 103 6.63 8.80 -12.08
CA ILE A 103 6.36 7.49 -12.67
C ILE A 103 4.84 7.29 -12.69
N ALA A 104 4.29 7.14 -13.89
CA ALA A 104 2.86 6.99 -14.12
C ALA A 104 2.53 5.73 -14.92
N SER A 105 1.26 5.33 -14.94
CA SER A 105 0.76 4.24 -15.79
C SER A 105 -0.07 4.80 -16.95
N LYS A 106 0.22 4.36 -18.18
CA LYS A 106 -0.58 4.70 -19.37
C LYS A 106 -2.04 4.31 -19.19
N ALA A 107 -2.28 3.07 -18.76
CA ALA A 107 -3.62 2.54 -18.55
C ALA A 107 -4.42 3.36 -17.52
N LEU A 108 -3.75 3.88 -16.48
CA LEU A 108 -4.39 4.78 -15.53
C LEU A 108 -4.75 6.12 -16.18
N LEU A 109 -3.80 6.77 -16.85
CA LEU A 109 -4.00 8.07 -17.49
C LEU A 109 -5.15 8.04 -18.49
N GLU A 110 -5.18 7.02 -19.35
CA GLU A 110 -6.26 6.79 -20.31
C GLU A 110 -7.61 6.61 -19.60
N LYS A 111 -7.66 5.77 -18.56
CA LYS A 111 -8.89 5.49 -17.81
C LYS A 111 -9.49 6.73 -17.16
N ILE A 112 -8.66 7.64 -16.65
CA ILE A 112 -9.11 8.84 -15.94
C ILE A 112 -9.12 10.10 -16.83
N GLY A 113 -8.77 9.98 -18.11
CA GLY A 113 -8.66 11.10 -19.03
C GLY A 113 -7.63 12.16 -18.62
N CYS A 114 -6.56 11.76 -17.92
CA CYS A 114 -5.50 12.69 -17.49
C CYS A 114 -4.44 12.81 -18.60
N PRO A 115 -4.14 14.03 -19.08
CA PRO A 115 -3.07 14.21 -20.05
C PRO A 115 -1.70 13.90 -19.44
N VAL A 116 -0.74 13.55 -20.30
CA VAL A 116 0.66 13.45 -19.90
C VAL A 116 1.20 14.87 -19.67
N ILE A 117 1.68 15.15 -18.46
CA ILE A 117 2.35 16.42 -18.14
C ILE A 117 3.88 16.26 -18.20
N GLU A 118 4.59 17.38 -18.21
CA GLU A 118 6.05 17.40 -18.19
C GLU A 118 6.62 16.60 -17.01
N GLY A 119 7.59 15.74 -17.29
CA GLY A 119 8.27 14.90 -16.29
C GLY A 119 7.59 13.57 -16.01
N MET A 120 6.41 13.30 -16.58
CA MET A 120 5.80 11.98 -16.50
C MET A 120 6.55 10.96 -17.37
N ILE A 121 6.90 9.83 -16.77
CA ILE A 121 7.55 8.68 -17.39
C ILE A 121 6.66 7.47 -17.16
N MET A 122 6.30 6.77 -18.25
CA MET A 122 5.39 5.63 -18.17
C MET A 122 6.13 4.39 -17.70
N ILE A 123 5.57 3.70 -16.70
CA ILE A 123 6.13 2.45 -16.18
C ILE A 123 6.16 1.38 -17.27
N GLU A 124 5.17 1.36 -18.16
CA GLU A 124 5.12 0.45 -19.30
C GLU A 124 6.32 0.65 -20.25
N ASP A 125 6.70 1.91 -20.50
CA ASP A 125 7.84 2.24 -21.37
C ASP A 125 9.18 1.92 -20.69
N ILE A 126 9.29 2.18 -19.39
CA ILE A 126 10.46 1.76 -18.60
C ILE A 126 10.64 0.24 -18.76
N MET A 127 9.58 -0.53 -18.52
CA MET A 127 9.62 -2.00 -18.56
C MET A 127 9.87 -2.55 -19.97
N ALA A 128 9.30 -1.94 -21.02
CA ALA A 128 9.56 -2.29 -22.41
C ALA A 128 11.02 -2.03 -22.82
N SER A 129 11.65 -1.00 -22.26
CA SER A 129 13.05 -0.64 -22.53
C SER A 129 14.09 -1.50 -21.79
N VAL A 130 13.66 -2.42 -20.90
CA VAL A 130 14.58 -3.26 -20.11
C VAL A 130 15.20 -4.35 -21.00
N LYS A 131 16.52 -4.29 -21.15
CA LYS A 131 17.29 -5.26 -21.94
C LYS A 131 17.47 -6.58 -21.19
N THR A 132 17.66 -7.67 -21.94
CA THR A 132 17.91 -9.01 -21.36
C THR A 132 19.12 -9.03 -20.41
N GLY A 133 20.19 -8.29 -20.73
CA GLY A 133 21.36 -8.17 -19.86
C GLY A 133 21.04 -7.51 -18.51
N GLU A 134 20.13 -6.53 -18.46
CA GLU A 134 19.69 -5.89 -17.21
C GLU A 134 18.87 -6.87 -16.35
N LYS A 135 18.01 -7.68 -16.97
CA LYS A 135 17.25 -8.73 -16.28
C LYS A 135 18.19 -9.78 -15.67
N LEU A 136 19.19 -10.23 -16.44
CA LEU A 136 20.19 -11.19 -15.97
C LEU A 136 21.01 -10.61 -14.81
N LEU A 137 21.50 -9.37 -14.94
CA LEU A 137 22.25 -8.70 -13.89
C LEU A 137 21.43 -8.56 -12.59
N ALA A 138 20.16 -8.20 -12.70
CA ALA A 138 19.26 -8.10 -11.55
C ALA A 138 19.01 -9.48 -10.91
N ALA A 139 18.84 -10.53 -11.72
CA ALA A 139 18.70 -11.91 -11.23
C ALA A 139 19.98 -12.44 -10.55
N LEU A 140 21.17 -12.06 -11.02
CA LEU A 140 22.43 -12.39 -10.35
C LEU A 140 22.56 -11.63 -9.03
N LYS A 141 22.25 -10.32 -9.01
CA LYS A 141 22.22 -9.52 -7.77
C LYS A 141 21.21 -10.05 -6.76
N SER A 142 20.04 -10.51 -7.22
CA SER A 142 19.01 -11.11 -6.35
C SER A 142 19.41 -12.45 -5.75
N LYS A 143 20.54 -13.06 -6.17
CA LYS A 143 21.13 -14.26 -5.54
C LYS A 143 22.22 -13.95 -4.52
N LEU A 144 22.75 -12.72 -4.46
CA LEU A 144 23.75 -12.34 -3.46
C LEU A 144 23.24 -12.53 -2.02
N PRO A 145 24.08 -12.88 -1.04
CA PRO A 145 23.71 -12.85 0.38
C PRO A 145 23.05 -11.52 0.77
N ALA A 146 22.06 -11.56 1.66
CA ALA A 146 21.23 -10.39 2.01
C ALA A 146 22.09 -9.18 2.43
N GLY A 147 23.12 -9.37 3.26
CA GLY A 147 24.02 -8.29 3.68
C GLY A 147 24.76 -7.61 2.52
N LEU A 148 25.28 -8.40 1.55
CA LEU A 148 25.96 -7.85 0.37
C LEU A 148 24.99 -7.10 -0.55
N LEU A 149 23.79 -7.64 -0.75
CA LEU A 149 22.77 -6.96 -1.53
C LEU A 149 22.37 -5.64 -0.88
N LEU A 150 22.09 -5.63 0.43
CA LEU A 150 21.73 -4.42 1.18
C LEU A 150 22.83 -3.36 1.12
N ASN A 151 24.11 -3.75 1.14
CA ASN A 151 25.23 -2.84 0.99
C ASN A 151 25.28 -2.13 -0.37
N SER A 152 24.66 -2.71 -1.40
CA SER A 152 24.59 -2.11 -2.74
C SER A 152 23.38 -1.19 -2.96
N LEU A 153 22.48 -1.10 -1.97
CA LEU A 153 21.26 -0.30 -2.00
C LEU A 153 21.41 0.96 -1.15
N HIS A 154 20.46 1.89 -1.27
CA HIS A 154 20.46 3.09 -0.46
C HIS A 154 20.45 2.77 1.05
N LYS A 155 21.32 3.49 1.76
CA LYS A 155 21.48 3.49 3.21
C LYS A 155 20.99 4.84 3.74
N GLY A 156 20.46 4.85 4.95
CA GLY A 156 19.92 6.03 5.60
C GLY A 156 19.54 5.72 7.05
N ASN A 157 18.93 6.69 7.71
CA ASN A 157 18.38 6.58 9.05
C ASN A 157 16.87 6.22 8.98
N GLU A 158 16.36 5.51 9.98
CA GLU A 158 14.91 5.25 10.09
C GLU A 158 14.07 6.51 10.27
N ASP A 159 14.66 7.60 10.77
CA ASP A 159 13.98 8.90 10.87
C ASP A 159 13.92 9.66 9.52
N ASP A 160 14.60 9.16 8.47
CA ASP A 160 14.52 9.75 7.14
C ASP A 160 13.12 9.56 6.53
N PRO A 161 12.60 10.55 5.77
CA PRO A 161 11.31 10.42 5.09
C PRO A 161 11.29 9.22 4.14
N ALA A 162 10.27 8.36 4.29
CA ALA A 162 10.03 7.21 3.43
C ALA A 162 8.95 7.48 2.37
N VAL A 163 8.11 8.49 2.57
CA VAL A 163 7.05 8.86 1.64
C VAL A 163 6.56 10.27 1.93
N ILE A 164 6.10 10.96 0.89
CA ILE A 164 5.26 12.16 1.01
C ILE A 164 3.84 11.82 0.56
N LEU A 165 2.87 12.10 1.42
CA LEU A 165 1.44 12.01 1.12
C LEU A 165 0.80 13.41 1.13
N PHE A 166 -0.37 13.54 0.52
CA PHE A 166 -1.15 14.78 0.56
C PHE A 166 -2.50 14.57 1.25
N THR A 167 -2.87 15.49 2.13
CA THR A 167 -4.17 15.51 2.80
C THR A 167 -4.96 16.76 2.42
N SER A 168 -6.29 16.62 2.37
CA SER A 168 -7.21 17.75 2.32
C SER A 168 -7.16 18.46 3.68
N GLY A 169 -6.25 19.43 3.82
CA GLY A 169 -6.20 20.29 4.99
C GLY A 169 -7.40 21.24 5.03
N SER A 170 -7.57 21.94 6.14
CA SER A 170 -8.52 23.05 6.30
C SER A 170 -8.23 24.28 5.41
N GLU A 171 -7.10 24.27 4.70
CA GLU A 171 -6.66 25.32 3.79
C GLU A 171 -7.10 25.03 2.35
N LYS A 172 -7.05 26.05 1.49
CA LYS A 172 -7.44 25.91 0.08
C LYS A 172 -6.57 24.89 -0.69
N ASP A 173 -5.30 24.73 -0.28
CA ASP A 173 -4.34 23.83 -0.95
C ASP A 173 -4.00 22.60 -0.08
N PRO A 174 -3.80 21.41 -0.68
CA PRO A 174 -3.45 20.19 0.07
C PRO A 174 -2.14 20.30 0.84
N LYS A 175 -2.10 19.72 2.06
CA LYS A 175 -0.91 19.70 2.92
C LYS A 175 -0.04 18.49 2.60
N ALA A 176 1.26 18.69 2.49
CA ALA A 176 2.23 17.60 2.35
C ALA A 176 2.56 17.02 3.72
N VAL A 177 2.39 15.71 3.88
CA VAL A 177 2.67 14.97 5.11
C VAL A 177 3.85 14.04 4.84
N PRO A 178 5.07 14.39 5.29
CA PRO A 178 6.21 13.49 5.26
C PRO A 178 6.07 12.43 6.36
N LEU A 179 6.22 11.15 6.00
CA LEU A 179 6.26 10.05 6.97
C LEU A 179 7.60 9.34 6.86
N SER A 180 8.28 9.17 7.99
CA SER A 180 9.57 8.48 8.05
C SER A 180 9.43 6.97 7.94
N HIS A 181 10.55 6.27 7.70
CA HIS A 181 10.58 4.81 7.79
C HIS A 181 10.12 4.33 9.17
N LYS A 182 10.54 5.02 10.23
CA LYS A 182 10.17 4.71 11.61
C LYS A 182 8.68 4.87 11.83
N ASN A 183 8.05 5.95 11.35
CA ASN A 183 6.61 6.14 11.52
C ASN A 183 5.81 4.97 10.92
N ILE A 184 6.15 4.55 9.70
CA ILE A 184 5.47 3.44 9.02
C ILE A 184 5.80 2.11 9.70
N SER A 185 7.07 1.81 9.96
CA SER A 185 7.47 0.52 10.56
C SER A 185 6.94 0.32 11.98
N SER A 186 6.99 1.34 12.84
CA SER A 186 6.43 1.24 14.19
C SER A 186 4.92 1.07 14.18
N ASN A 187 4.21 1.68 13.22
CA ASN A 187 2.77 1.47 13.08
C ASN A 187 2.46 0.05 12.62
N ILE A 188 3.21 -0.48 11.64
CA ILE A 188 3.09 -1.87 11.19
C ILE A 188 3.30 -2.84 12.34
N ASP A 189 4.39 -2.68 13.12
CA ASP A 189 4.70 -3.54 14.26
C ASP A 189 3.56 -3.52 15.29
N GLY A 190 3.15 -2.33 15.75
CA GLY A 190 2.09 -2.18 16.74
C GLY A 190 0.73 -2.72 16.28
N PHE A 191 0.34 -2.43 15.03
CA PHE A 191 -0.90 -2.95 14.46
C PHE A 191 -0.87 -4.47 14.28
N SER A 192 0.24 -4.99 13.75
CA SER A 192 0.38 -6.40 13.40
C SER A 192 0.46 -7.28 14.64
N GLU A 193 1.18 -6.85 15.67
CA GLU A 193 1.20 -7.54 16.97
C GLU A 193 -0.19 -7.56 17.60
N TYR A 194 -0.88 -6.41 17.61
CA TYR A 194 -2.17 -6.26 18.28
C TYR A 194 -3.31 -7.06 17.61
N VAL A 195 -3.28 -7.24 16.29
CA VAL A 195 -4.30 -8.01 15.55
C VAL A 195 -3.82 -9.40 15.11
N GLY A 196 -2.61 -9.80 15.52
CA GLY A 196 -2.02 -11.11 15.25
C GLY A 196 -1.79 -11.38 13.76
N ILE A 197 -1.19 -10.43 13.03
CA ILE A 197 -0.77 -10.63 11.63
C ILE A 197 0.52 -11.45 11.59
N THR A 198 0.58 -12.41 10.67
CA THR A 198 1.75 -13.26 10.47
C THR A 198 2.11 -13.34 8.99
N SER A 199 3.24 -13.97 8.66
CA SER A 199 3.59 -14.23 7.26
C SER A 199 2.53 -15.05 6.55
N GLU A 200 1.80 -15.94 7.23
CA GLU A 200 0.83 -16.85 6.60
C GLU A 200 -0.45 -16.16 6.12
N ASP A 201 -0.65 -14.90 6.48
CA ASP A 201 -1.80 -14.14 6.02
C ASP A 201 -1.75 -13.81 4.52
N LYS A 202 -2.95 -13.66 3.95
CA LYS A 202 -3.19 -13.22 2.58
C LYS A 202 -4.08 -11.97 2.63
N LEU A 203 -3.55 -10.84 2.21
CA LEU A 203 -4.26 -9.55 2.29
C LEU A 203 -4.94 -9.22 0.96
N LEU A 204 -6.21 -8.80 0.99
CA LEU A 204 -6.88 -8.22 -0.17
C LEU A 204 -6.59 -6.71 -0.25
N ALA A 205 -5.67 -6.34 -1.14
CA ALA A 205 -5.21 -4.97 -1.35
C ALA A 205 -6.11 -4.25 -2.37
N ASN A 206 -7.28 -3.79 -1.91
CA ASN A 206 -8.27 -3.03 -2.68
C ASN A 206 -8.13 -1.50 -2.53
N LEU A 207 -7.54 -1.02 -1.44
CA LEU A 207 -7.35 0.42 -1.20
C LEU A 207 -6.22 1.02 -2.04
N VAL A 208 -6.38 2.30 -2.38
CA VAL A 208 -5.43 3.11 -3.13
C VAL A 208 -4.15 3.39 -2.34
N PHE A 209 -2.99 3.19 -2.94
CA PHE A 209 -1.69 3.38 -2.27
C PHE A 209 -1.30 4.86 -2.07
N PHE A 210 -1.97 5.82 -2.71
CA PHE A 210 -1.72 7.24 -2.42
C PHE A 210 -2.40 7.74 -1.14
N HIS A 211 -3.22 6.91 -0.50
CA HIS A 211 -3.79 7.18 0.81
C HIS A 211 -3.04 6.36 1.86
N VAL A 212 -2.73 6.95 3.03
CA VAL A 212 -1.91 6.31 4.08
C VAL A 212 -2.40 4.92 4.49
N PHE A 213 -3.73 4.72 4.44
CA PHE A 213 -4.36 3.46 4.82
C PHE A 213 -4.03 2.36 3.81
N GLY A 214 -4.14 2.65 2.52
CA GLY A 214 -3.72 1.72 1.48
C GLY A 214 -2.19 1.58 1.41
N LEU A 215 -1.44 2.68 1.57
CA LEU A 215 0.02 2.64 1.55
C LEU A 215 0.58 1.74 2.65
N THR A 216 0.15 1.96 3.89
CA THR A 216 0.75 1.25 5.02
C THR A 216 0.20 -0.17 5.11
N VAL A 217 -1.13 -0.31 5.11
CA VAL A 217 -1.76 -1.62 5.38
C VAL A 217 -1.80 -2.48 4.12
N ASN A 218 -2.15 -1.95 2.94
CA ASN A 218 -2.30 -2.79 1.75
C ASN A 218 -0.99 -2.99 0.98
N LEU A 219 -0.01 -2.09 1.10
CA LEU A 219 1.31 -2.24 0.46
C LEU A 219 2.37 -2.72 1.46
N TRP A 220 2.63 -1.93 2.51
CA TRP A 220 3.81 -2.19 3.35
C TRP A 220 3.65 -3.35 4.31
N VAL A 221 2.50 -3.56 4.95
CA VAL A 221 2.28 -4.72 5.86
C VAL A 221 2.62 -6.05 5.16
N PRO A 222 2.12 -6.35 3.93
CA PRO A 222 2.51 -7.58 3.25
C PRO A 222 4.00 -7.70 2.97
N PHE A 223 4.63 -6.63 2.48
CA PHE A 223 6.07 -6.61 2.20
C PHE A 223 6.92 -6.72 3.46
N TYR A 224 6.44 -6.19 4.58
CA TYR A 224 7.13 -6.16 5.86
C TYR A 224 7.16 -7.54 6.54
N HIS A 225 6.08 -8.32 6.40
CA HIS A 225 5.93 -9.63 7.03
C HIS A 225 6.16 -10.84 6.10
N GLY A 226 6.25 -10.65 4.78
CA GLY A 226 6.35 -11.78 3.86
C GLY A 226 5.00 -12.44 3.52
N MET A 227 3.92 -11.65 3.55
CA MET A 227 2.55 -12.10 3.24
C MET A 227 2.27 -12.09 1.74
N THR A 228 1.22 -12.82 1.33
CA THR A 228 0.70 -12.70 -0.03
C THR A 228 -0.26 -11.51 -0.12
N SER A 229 -0.05 -10.60 -1.07
CA SER A 229 -0.98 -9.50 -1.37
C SER A 229 -1.80 -9.79 -2.62
N VAL A 230 -3.12 -9.71 -2.55
CA VAL A 230 -4.03 -9.79 -3.70
C VAL A 230 -4.42 -8.37 -4.10
N THR A 231 -3.81 -7.81 -5.14
CA THR A 231 -4.06 -6.41 -5.52
C THR A 231 -5.18 -6.30 -6.53
N TYR A 232 -6.06 -5.32 -6.35
CA TYR A 232 -7.04 -4.93 -7.35
C TYR A 232 -7.25 -3.41 -7.32
N ALA A 233 -7.06 -2.78 -8.48
CA ALA A 233 -6.97 -1.33 -8.62
C ALA A 233 -8.28 -0.56 -8.38
N ASN A 234 -9.44 -1.20 -8.55
CA ASN A 234 -10.73 -0.53 -8.52
C ASN A 234 -11.59 -0.96 -7.31
N PRO A 235 -11.51 -0.28 -6.16
CA PRO A 235 -12.33 -0.65 -4.99
C PRO A 235 -13.83 -0.48 -5.23
N LEU A 236 -14.25 0.27 -6.25
CA LEU A 236 -15.65 0.53 -6.59
C LEU A 236 -16.28 -0.54 -7.50
N ASP A 237 -15.49 -1.45 -8.06
CA ASP A 237 -16.03 -2.64 -8.72
C ASP A 237 -16.33 -3.71 -7.64
N PHE A 238 -17.45 -3.49 -6.97
CA PHE A 238 -17.87 -4.26 -5.81
C PHE A 238 -18.06 -5.74 -6.13
N GLN A 239 -18.63 -6.06 -7.30
CA GLN A 239 -18.87 -7.45 -7.70
C GLN A 239 -17.55 -8.19 -7.95
N THR A 240 -16.59 -7.55 -8.62
CA THR A 240 -15.27 -8.16 -8.83
C THR A 240 -14.53 -8.34 -7.51
N ILE A 241 -14.62 -7.40 -6.57
CA ILE A 241 -14.01 -7.56 -5.24
C ILE A 241 -14.60 -8.77 -4.49
N CYS A 242 -15.92 -8.94 -4.47
CA CYS A 242 -16.56 -10.09 -3.82
C CYS A 242 -16.12 -11.42 -4.48
N LYS A 243 -16.06 -11.45 -5.82
CA LYS A 243 -15.54 -12.60 -6.57
C LYS A 243 -14.08 -12.90 -6.22
N ILE A 244 -13.23 -11.88 -6.14
CA ILE A 244 -11.82 -12.04 -5.74
C ILE A 244 -11.73 -12.58 -4.32
N ALA A 245 -12.52 -12.07 -3.36
CA ALA A 245 -12.53 -12.58 -1.99
C ALA A 245 -12.91 -14.07 -1.95
N ARG A 246 -13.93 -14.47 -2.73
CA ARG A 246 -14.33 -15.87 -2.87
C ARG A 246 -13.24 -16.74 -3.50
N GLU A 247 -12.61 -16.29 -4.57
CA GLU A 247 -11.65 -17.12 -5.32
C GLU A 247 -10.28 -17.19 -4.66
N GLU A 248 -9.79 -16.06 -4.18
CA GLU A 248 -8.43 -15.93 -3.64
C GLU A 248 -8.37 -16.26 -2.15
N GLN A 249 -9.51 -16.31 -1.46
CA GLN A 249 -9.61 -16.64 -0.04
C GLN A 249 -8.61 -15.84 0.84
N PRO A 250 -8.61 -14.50 0.78
CA PRO A 250 -7.78 -13.68 1.67
C PRO A 250 -8.19 -13.84 3.13
N THR A 251 -7.23 -13.67 4.05
CA THR A 251 -7.46 -13.72 5.50
C THR A 251 -7.67 -12.34 6.11
N LEU A 252 -7.20 -11.28 5.44
CA LEU A 252 -7.28 -9.90 5.90
C LEU A 252 -7.80 -8.99 4.78
N MET A 253 -8.76 -8.12 5.13
CA MET A 253 -9.25 -7.05 4.27
C MET A 253 -9.53 -5.81 5.11
N VAL A 254 -9.13 -4.66 4.58
CA VAL A 254 -9.44 -3.37 5.20
C VAL A 254 -10.17 -2.47 4.21
N GLY A 255 -11.01 -1.57 4.70
CA GLY A 255 -11.79 -0.72 3.81
C GLY A 255 -12.52 0.41 4.51
N THR A 256 -13.16 1.27 3.72
CA THR A 256 -14.08 2.28 4.25
C THR A 256 -15.48 1.68 4.43
N PRO A 257 -16.32 2.23 5.33
CA PRO A 257 -17.72 1.84 5.41
C PRO A 257 -18.46 1.92 4.06
N SER A 258 -18.15 2.92 3.22
CA SER A 258 -18.74 3.06 1.88
C SER A 258 -18.41 1.90 0.94
N PHE A 259 -17.15 1.43 0.93
CA PHE A 259 -16.77 0.26 0.13
C PHE A 259 -17.41 -1.01 0.67
N PHE A 260 -17.38 -1.22 1.99
CA PHE A 260 -18.02 -2.37 2.62
C PHE A 260 -19.53 -2.41 2.37
N TRP A 261 -20.21 -1.26 2.30
CA TRP A 261 -21.61 -1.22 1.90
C TRP A 261 -21.83 -1.77 0.50
N GLY A 262 -21.02 -1.31 -0.47
CA GLY A 262 -21.06 -1.82 -1.84
C GLY A 262 -20.81 -3.32 -1.91
N TYR A 263 -19.81 -3.81 -1.17
CA TYR A 263 -19.49 -5.24 -1.08
C TYR A 263 -20.63 -6.05 -0.46
N LEU A 264 -21.25 -5.56 0.61
CA LEU A 264 -22.36 -6.24 1.27
C LEU A 264 -23.58 -6.40 0.33
N GLN A 265 -23.87 -5.37 -0.46
CA GLN A 265 -24.95 -5.39 -1.45
C GLN A 265 -24.69 -6.38 -2.59
N LYS A 266 -23.43 -6.52 -3.05
CA LYS A 266 -23.08 -7.33 -4.22
C LYS A 266 -22.55 -8.73 -3.91
N SER A 267 -22.21 -9.00 -2.65
CA SER A 267 -21.73 -10.31 -2.22
C SER A 267 -22.85 -11.33 -2.11
N GLU A 268 -22.49 -12.59 -2.04
CA GLU A 268 -23.35 -13.74 -1.72
C GLU A 268 -22.79 -14.47 -0.49
N PRO A 269 -23.62 -15.15 0.32
CA PRO A 269 -23.15 -15.89 1.50
C PRO A 269 -21.92 -16.76 1.19
N GLY A 270 -20.86 -16.59 1.98
CA GLY A 270 -19.61 -17.33 1.83
C GLY A 270 -18.50 -16.61 1.05
N ASP A 271 -18.77 -15.45 0.41
CA ASP A 271 -17.73 -14.65 -0.27
C ASP A 271 -16.57 -14.25 0.65
N PHE A 272 -16.86 -14.04 1.92
CA PHE A 272 -15.92 -13.55 2.92
C PHE A 272 -15.54 -14.59 3.96
N LYS A 273 -15.82 -15.88 3.74
CA LYS A 273 -15.64 -16.95 4.74
C LYS A 273 -14.20 -17.09 5.26
N SER A 274 -13.20 -16.80 4.44
CA SER A 274 -11.76 -16.90 4.80
C SER A 274 -11.26 -15.68 5.55
N LEU A 275 -11.97 -14.56 5.50
CA LEU A 275 -11.55 -13.32 6.14
C LEU A 275 -11.72 -13.44 7.65
N ARG A 276 -10.63 -13.76 8.34
CA ARG A 276 -10.56 -13.69 9.80
C ARG A 276 -10.53 -12.25 10.31
N LEU A 277 -10.06 -11.30 9.51
CA LEU A 277 -10.01 -9.89 9.86
C LEU A 277 -10.62 -9.04 8.75
N MET A 278 -11.73 -8.37 9.06
CA MET A 278 -12.34 -7.33 8.24
C MET A 278 -12.43 -6.05 9.07
N ILE A 279 -11.73 -4.99 8.65
CA ILE A 279 -11.62 -3.76 9.44
C ILE A 279 -12.06 -2.55 8.61
N ALA A 280 -13.12 -1.90 9.05
CA ALA A 280 -13.58 -0.61 8.57
C ALA A 280 -12.80 0.54 9.22
N GLY A 281 -12.42 1.54 8.44
CA GLY A 281 -11.77 2.74 8.94
C GLY A 281 -11.99 3.93 8.01
N ALA A 282 -11.37 5.06 8.35
CA ALA A 282 -11.48 6.37 7.68
C ALA A 282 -12.86 7.06 7.73
N ASP A 283 -13.89 6.39 8.22
CA ASP A 283 -15.21 6.98 8.53
C ASP A 283 -15.92 6.14 9.60
N LYS A 284 -16.95 6.70 10.23
CA LYS A 284 -17.79 6.00 11.22
C LYS A 284 -18.50 4.81 10.56
N CYS A 285 -18.39 3.62 11.14
CA CYS A 285 -19.09 2.45 10.64
C CYS A 285 -20.56 2.47 11.10
N PRO A 286 -21.55 2.40 10.18
CA PRO A 286 -22.95 2.31 10.58
C PRO A 286 -23.29 0.97 11.23
N ASP A 287 -24.13 0.97 12.27
CA ASP A 287 -24.57 -0.26 12.94
C ASP A 287 -25.28 -1.23 11.97
N ALA A 288 -26.06 -0.70 11.04
CA ALA A 288 -26.72 -1.47 9.99
C ALA A 288 -25.73 -2.21 9.09
N LEU A 289 -24.56 -1.63 8.81
CA LEU A 289 -23.51 -2.26 8.01
C LEU A 289 -22.91 -3.45 8.76
N ARG A 290 -22.59 -3.27 10.05
CA ARG A 290 -22.10 -4.33 10.92
C ARG A 290 -23.11 -5.48 11.04
N ALA A 291 -24.37 -5.14 11.27
CA ALA A 291 -25.47 -6.10 11.36
C ALA A 291 -25.62 -6.90 10.06
N GLY A 292 -25.61 -6.23 8.90
CA GLY A 292 -25.76 -6.89 7.62
C GLY A 292 -24.61 -7.86 7.29
N PHE A 293 -23.36 -7.51 7.61
CA PHE A 293 -22.25 -8.48 7.48
C PHE A 293 -22.39 -9.67 8.42
N LYS A 294 -22.86 -9.42 9.65
CA LYS A 294 -23.07 -10.49 10.63
C LYS A 294 -24.19 -11.44 10.19
N GLU A 295 -25.30 -10.90 9.70
CA GLU A 295 -26.47 -11.67 9.24
C GLU A 295 -26.17 -12.45 7.96
N LYS A 296 -25.61 -11.79 6.93
CA LYS A 296 -25.42 -12.40 5.61
C LYS A 296 -24.22 -13.34 5.55
N HIS A 297 -23.15 -13.04 6.28
CA HIS A 297 -21.87 -13.75 6.17
C HIS A 297 -21.39 -14.38 7.46
N GLY A 298 -22.03 -14.11 8.60
CA GLY A 298 -21.54 -14.54 9.92
C GLY A 298 -20.28 -13.79 10.38
N VAL A 299 -19.77 -12.84 9.58
CA VAL A 299 -18.50 -12.15 9.81
C VAL A 299 -18.69 -10.91 10.67
N THR A 300 -17.78 -10.72 11.62
CA THR A 300 -17.72 -9.51 12.45
C THR A 300 -16.91 -8.44 11.72
N LEU A 301 -17.56 -7.37 11.27
CA LEU A 301 -16.87 -6.18 10.77
C LEU A 301 -16.34 -5.36 11.96
N LEU A 302 -15.02 -5.23 12.06
CA LEU A 302 -14.32 -4.48 13.09
C LEU A 302 -14.14 -3.01 12.65
N GLU A 303 -13.85 -2.13 13.60
CA GLU A 303 -13.62 -0.70 13.34
C GLU A 303 -12.25 -0.27 13.85
N GLY A 304 -11.58 0.61 13.13
CA GLY A 304 -10.34 1.26 13.55
C GLY A 304 -10.32 2.74 13.21
N TYR A 305 -9.46 3.47 13.92
CA TYR A 305 -9.28 4.91 13.77
C TYR A 305 -7.81 5.25 13.55
N GLY A 306 -7.59 6.30 12.79
CA GLY A 306 -6.27 6.74 12.39
C GLY A 306 -6.29 8.03 11.59
N ALA A 307 -5.11 8.58 11.36
CA ALA A 307 -4.87 9.77 10.55
C ALA A 307 -3.62 9.58 9.68
N THR A 308 -3.40 10.46 8.72
CA THR A 308 -2.20 10.40 7.85
C THR A 308 -0.92 10.57 8.66
N GLU A 309 -0.96 11.52 9.57
CA GLU A 309 0.11 11.92 10.46
C GLU A 309 0.53 10.80 11.44
N THR A 310 -0.32 9.78 11.63
CA THR A 310 -0.09 8.65 12.55
C THR A 310 0.22 7.31 11.85
N SER A 311 0.41 7.32 10.52
CA SER A 311 1.00 6.21 9.76
C SER A 311 0.34 4.82 9.72
N PRO A 312 -0.99 4.61 9.67
CA PRO A 312 -2.09 5.49 10.02
C PRO A 312 -2.75 5.15 11.38
N VAL A 313 -2.59 3.92 11.88
CA VAL A 313 -3.51 3.35 12.89
C VAL A 313 -3.20 3.94 14.27
N ILE A 314 -4.23 4.40 14.97
CA ILE A 314 -4.16 4.86 16.37
C ILE A 314 -4.82 3.83 17.29
N SER A 315 -6.03 3.38 16.93
CA SER A 315 -6.81 2.42 17.71
C SER A 315 -7.56 1.46 16.79
N VAL A 316 -7.83 0.25 17.26
CA VAL A 316 -8.59 -0.74 16.49
C VAL A 316 -9.32 -1.72 17.40
N ASN A 317 -10.50 -2.18 16.98
CA ASN A 317 -11.19 -3.29 17.61
C ASN A 317 -10.55 -4.61 17.18
N THR A 318 -10.49 -5.57 18.10
CA THR A 318 -10.13 -6.97 17.82
C THR A 318 -11.33 -7.86 18.13
N HIS A 319 -11.30 -9.14 17.76
CA HIS A 319 -12.37 -10.07 18.18
C HIS A 319 -12.47 -10.22 19.70
N GLU A 320 -11.33 -10.14 20.40
CA GLU A 320 -11.29 -10.19 21.87
C GLU A 320 -11.77 -8.89 22.52
N PHE A 321 -11.40 -7.74 21.94
CA PHE A 321 -11.75 -6.41 22.45
C PHE A 321 -12.60 -5.63 21.45
N ASN A 322 -13.76 -6.20 21.07
CA ASN A 322 -14.71 -5.55 20.18
C ASN A 322 -15.81 -4.85 20.98
N ARG A 323 -15.95 -3.54 20.77
CA ARG A 323 -17.14 -2.80 21.22
C ARG A 323 -17.76 -2.10 20.00
N PRO A 324 -18.95 -2.54 19.54
CA PRO A 324 -19.66 -1.89 18.43
C PRO A 324 -19.80 -0.38 18.61
N GLY A 325 -19.56 0.38 17.54
CA GLY A 325 -19.63 1.85 17.54
C GLY A 325 -18.45 2.54 18.25
N SER A 326 -17.45 1.79 18.70
CA SER A 326 -16.18 2.33 19.21
C SER A 326 -15.07 2.15 18.18
N THR A 327 -14.01 2.95 18.28
CA THR A 327 -12.80 2.83 17.45
C THR A 327 -11.77 1.84 18.02
N GLY A 328 -12.16 1.08 19.05
CA GLY A 328 -11.32 0.09 19.72
C GLY A 328 -10.29 0.67 20.69
N LYS A 329 -9.38 -0.18 21.17
CA LYS A 329 -8.29 0.25 22.07
C LYS A 329 -7.14 0.83 21.27
N VAL A 330 -6.41 1.76 21.90
CA VAL A 330 -5.18 2.34 21.36
C VAL A 330 -4.12 1.24 21.17
N LEU A 331 -3.34 1.33 20.10
CA LEU A 331 -2.23 0.40 19.88
C LEU A 331 -1.23 0.49 21.04
N PRO A 332 -0.62 -0.62 21.48
CA PRO A 332 0.24 -0.64 22.68
C PRO A 332 1.41 0.35 22.66
N ASN A 333 1.90 0.70 21.46
CA ASN A 333 3.02 1.62 21.26
C ASN A 333 2.60 3.08 20.98
N ILE A 334 1.32 3.43 21.18
CA ILE A 334 0.78 4.77 20.98
C ILE A 334 0.22 5.31 22.28
N GLN A 335 0.45 6.59 22.55
CA GLN A 335 -0.18 7.32 23.64
C GLN A 335 -1.19 8.32 23.06
N VAL A 336 -2.37 8.36 23.66
CA VAL A 336 -3.45 9.29 23.29
C VAL A 336 -3.78 10.14 24.50
N ARG A 337 -3.89 11.45 24.28
CA ARG A 337 -4.36 12.43 25.26
C ARG A 337 -5.62 13.09 24.72
N ILE A 338 -6.64 13.20 25.57
CA ILE A 338 -7.86 13.97 25.29
C ILE A 338 -7.75 15.26 26.11
N GLU A 339 -7.77 16.41 25.45
CA GLU A 339 -7.72 17.73 26.08
C GLU A 339 -9.06 18.45 25.87
N ASN A 340 -9.57 19.08 26.93
CA ASN A 340 -10.65 20.04 26.82
C ASN A 340 -10.00 21.40 26.54
N PHE A 341 -10.26 21.98 25.37
CA PHE A 341 -9.80 23.33 25.01
C PHE A 341 -10.83 24.37 25.42
#